data_AF-A0A9N8E8L1-F1
#
_entry.id   AF-A0A9N8E8L1-F1
#
_cell.length_a   1.000
_cell.length_b   1.000
_cell.length_c   1.000
_cell.angle_alpha   90.00
_cell.angle_beta   90.00
_cell.angle_gamma   90.00
#
_symmetry.space_group_name_H-M   'P 1'
#
loop_
_entity.id
_entity.type
_entity.pdbx_description
1 polymer ?
#
loop_
_entity_poly.entity_id
_entity_poly.type
_entity_poly.pdbx_seq_one_letter_code
_entity_poly.pdbx_strand_id
1 'polypeptide(L)'
;MKRPITYPDRLAQWKHSLGFATKPLTQDWALVGTTHVALTLALNPGATDTAIFAYLDNYNPVSGVANYITEGCIRAVHRASTNNNNNNKTTHVGAFDTIERSYLMRDMLALEDWTTVEFSLEPVAYLVPKGNVLRFSLAGADTDNYYLENIKGLAQSWRIDASRSELLKLNIVMSS
;
A
#
# COMPACT_ATOMS: atom_id res chain seq x y z
N MET A 1 8.84 22.28 16.18
CA MET A 1 8.57 21.83 14.79
C MET A 1 9.19 20.44 14.62
N LYS A 2 8.41 19.44 14.17
CA LYS A 2 8.94 18.10 13.88
C LYS A 2 9.90 18.22 12.69
N ARG A 3 11.13 17.74 12.81
CA ARG A 3 12.08 17.77 11.69
C ARG A 3 11.54 16.87 10.57
N PRO A 4 11.67 17.26 9.29
CA PRO A 4 11.38 16.37 8.18
C PRO A 4 12.20 15.09 8.37
N ILE A 5 11.53 13.94 8.30
CA ILE A 5 12.23 12.66 8.25
C ILE A 5 12.73 12.51 6.82
N THR A 6 14.05 12.42 6.64
CA THR A 6 14.63 12.05 5.36
C THR A 6 14.65 10.54 5.28
N TYR A 7 13.83 9.97 4.40
CA TYR A 7 13.90 8.54 4.11
C TYR A 7 15.18 8.26 3.29
N PRO A 8 15.99 7.26 3.68
CA PRO A 8 17.15 6.87 2.91
C PRO A 8 16.74 6.29 1.55
N ASP A 9 17.73 6.12 0.66
CA ASP A 9 17.53 5.44 -0.62
C ASP A 9 16.85 4.07 -0.42
N ARG A 10 15.69 3.92 -1.05
CA ARG A 10 14.81 2.74 -0.90
C ARG A 10 15.27 1.53 -1.71
N LEU A 11 16.37 1.64 -2.46
CA LEU A 11 16.85 0.56 -3.32
C LEU A 11 17.18 -0.72 -2.54
N ALA A 12 17.69 -0.60 -1.32
CA ALA A 12 17.99 -1.76 -0.48
C ALA A 12 16.70 -2.44 0.01
N GLN A 13 15.74 -1.67 0.53
CA GLN A 13 14.47 -2.19 1.05
C GLN A 13 13.62 -2.85 -0.05
N TRP A 14 13.69 -2.33 -1.28
CA TRP A 14 13.03 -2.92 -2.44
C TRP A 14 13.37 -4.41 -2.63
N LYS A 15 14.62 -4.81 -2.39
CA LYS A 15 15.08 -6.20 -2.58
C LYS A 15 14.49 -7.18 -1.56
N HIS A 16 13.99 -6.67 -0.44
CA HIS A 16 13.35 -7.45 0.63
C HIS A 16 11.82 -7.37 0.55
N SER A 17 11.29 -6.75 -0.50
CA SER A 17 9.86 -6.53 -0.70
C SER A 17 9.35 -7.28 -1.93
N LEU A 18 8.06 -7.59 -1.96
CA LEU A 18 7.40 -8.00 -3.19
C LEU A 18 7.13 -6.75 -4.03
N GLY A 19 7.85 -6.60 -5.14
CA GLY A 19 7.89 -5.37 -5.92
C GLY A 19 7.26 -5.47 -7.32
N PHE A 20 6.52 -4.43 -7.70
CA PHE A 20 5.95 -4.20 -9.02
C PHE A 20 6.49 -2.89 -9.59
N ALA A 21 7.00 -2.91 -10.82
CA ALA A 21 7.60 -1.74 -11.44
C ALA A 21 7.00 -1.50 -12.82
N THR A 22 6.80 -0.23 -13.16
CA THR A 22 6.49 0.15 -14.54
C THR A 22 7.72 -0.05 -15.42
N LYS A 23 7.53 0.03 -16.74
CA LYS A 23 8.63 0.43 -17.63
C LYS A 23 9.00 1.89 -17.34
N PRO A 24 10.20 2.36 -17.75
CA PRO A 24 10.49 3.79 -17.77
C PRO A 24 9.35 4.57 -18.43
N LEU A 25 8.88 5.61 -17.74
CA LEU A 25 7.72 6.37 -18.20
C LEU A 25 8.04 7.09 -19.50
N THR A 26 7.09 7.12 -20.43
CA THR A 26 7.24 7.82 -21.71
C THR A 26 6.95 9.33 -21.61
N GLN A 27 6.30 9.75 -20.52
CA GLN A 27 5.95 11.13 -20.18
C GLN A 27 5.86 11.29 -18.65
N ASP A 28 5.80 12.54 -18.19
CA ASP A 28 5.66 12.85 -16.78
C ASP A 28 4.29 12.40 -16.24
N TRP A 29 4.28 11.79 -15.06
CA TRP A 29 3.07 11.43 -14.32
C TRP A 29 2.98 12.24 -13.04
N ALA A 30 1.96 13.08 -12.89
CA ALA A 30 1.65 13.71 -11.62
C ALA A 30 0.70 12.81 -10.81
N LEU A 31 1.18 12.32 -9.67
CA LEU A 31 0.39 11.56 -8.70
C LEU A 31 -0.23 12.54 -7.70
N VAL A 32 -1.56 12.70 -7.72
CA VAL A 32 -2.27 13.68 -6.88
C VAL A 32 -3.43 13.04 -6.13
N GLY A 33 -3.33 12.97 -4.80
CA GLY A 33 -4.34 12.41 -3.90
C GLY A 33 -3.93 11.05 -3.32
N THR A 34 -4.92 10.26 -2.94
CA THR A 34 -4.75 8.97 -2.24
C THR A 34 -4.80 7.79 -3.20
N THR A 35 -3.81 6.88 -3.09
CA THR A 35 -3.81 5.61 -3.81
C THR A 35 -4.62 4.57 -3.05
N HIS A 36 -5.51 3.86 -3.75
CA HIS A 36 -6.30 2.76 -3.20
C HIS A 36 -5.75 1.42 -3.67
N VAL A 37 -5.56 0.50 -2.73
CA VAL A 37 -4.95 -0.81 -2.95
C VAL A 37 -5.97 -1.88 -2.56
N ALA A 38 -6.16 -2.88 -3.41
CA ALA A 38 -6.86 -4.13 -3.09
C ALA A 38 -5.88 -5.30 -3.28
N LEU A 39 -5.64 -6.06 -2.22
CA LEU A 39 -4.76 -7.23 -2.25
C LEU A 39 -5.54 -8.48 -1.90
N THR A 40 -5.45 -9.51 -2.74
CA THR A 40 -5.98 -10.84 -2.43
C THR A 40 -4.85 -11.71 -1.90
N LEU A 41 -4.92 -12.05 -0.61
CA LEU A 41 -3.83 -12.62 0.17
C LEU A 41 -4.12 -14.06 0.58
N ALA A 42 -3.08 -14.89 0.67
CA ALA A 42 -3.12 -16.15 1.39
C ALA A 42 -1.95 -16.21 2.39
N LEU A 43 -2.25 -16.54 3.64
CA LEU A 43 -1.25 -16.63 4.71
C LEU A 43 -0.60 -18.03 4.75
N ASN A 44 0.52 -18.14 5.47
CA ASN A 44 1.04 -19.46 5.83
C ASN A 44 0.04 -20.23 6.71
N PRO A 45 0.01 -21.58 6.64
CA PRO A 45 -0.92 -22.39 7.43
C PRO A 45 -0.89 -22.06 8.92
N GLY A 46 -2.07 -21.97 9.55
CA GLY A 46 -2.25 -21.65 10.97
C GLY A 46 -2.18 -20.17 11.34
N ALA A 47 -1.76 -19.30 10.41
CA ALA A 47 -1.84 -17.86 10.59
C ALA A 47 -3.23 -17.33 10.24
N THR A 48 -3.64 -16.27 10.91
CA THR A 48 -4.97 -15.63 10.76
C THR A 48 -4.88 -14.11 10.64
N ASP A 49 -3.68 -13.56 10.73
CA ASP A 49 -3.44 -12.12 10.72
C ASP A 49 -2.09 -11.80 10.10
N THR A 50 -1.95 -10.59 9.55
CA THR A 50 -0.68 -10.07 9.08
C THR A 50 -0.72 -8.55 9.04
N ALA A 51 0.44 -7.91 9.19
CA ALA A 51 0.60 -6.49 8.95
C ALA A 51 1.30 -6.30 7.59
N ILE A 52 0.71 -5.44 6.77
CA ILE A 52 1.17 -5.17 5.40
C ILE A 52 1.53 -3.71 5.30
N PHE A 53 2.69 -3.46 4.73
CA PHE A 53 3.16 -2.14 4.35
C PHE A 53 3.23 -2.09 2.85
N ALA A 54 2.66 -1.03 2.30
CA ALA A 54 2.75 -0.74 0.89
C ALA A 54 3.40 0.60 0.67
N TYR A 55 4.12 0.69 -0.43
CA TYR A 55 5.10 1.72 -0.65
C TYR A 55 5.11 2.12 -2.12
N LEU A 56 5.03 3.42 -2.38
CA LEU A 56 5.34 3.98 -3.69
C LEU A 56 6.70 4.69 -3.63
N ASP A 57 7.51 4.46 -4.65
CA ASP A 57 8.78 5.16 -4.84
C ASP A 57 9.08 5.42 -6.33
N ASN A 58 9.89 6.45 -6.56
CA ASN A 58 10.34 6.91 -7.87
C ASN A 58 11.81 6.51 -8.06
N TYR A 59 12.06 5.53 -8.91
CA TYR A 59 13.40 5.10 -9.27
C TYR A 59 13.90 5.83 -10.51
N ASN A 60 15.06 6.48 -10.42
CA ASN A 60 15.73 7.11 -11.56
C ASN A 60 16.82 6.16 -12.09
N PRO A 61 16.63 5.53 -13.26
CA PRO A 61 17.59 4.56 -13.81
C PRO A 61 18.96 5.15 -14.16
N VAL A 62 19.04 6.45 -14.42
CA VAL A 62 20.30 7.14 -14.77
C VAL A 62 21.17 7.33 -13.54
N SER A 63 20.56 7.82 -12.45
CA SER A 63 21.28 8.06 -11.19
C SER A 63 21.40 6.81 -10.30
N GLY A 64 20.54 5.82 -10.50
CA GLY A 64 20.42 4.65 -9.62
C GLY A 64 19.71 4.91 -8.29
N VAL A 65 19.17 6.11 -8.07
CA VAL A 65 18.53 6.51 -6.80
C VAL A 65 17.03 6.20 -6.80
N ALA A 66 16.53 5.67 -5.68
CA ALA A 66 15.11 5.53 -5.42
C ALA A 66 14.60 6.51 -4.37
N ASN A 67 13.67 7.38 -4.78
CA ASN A 67 13.07 8.38 -3.93
C ASN A 67 11.72 7.90 -3.39
N TYR A 68 11.56 7.91 -2.08
CA TYR A 68 10.28 7.67 -1.42
C TYR A 68 9.20 8.67 -1.91
N ILE A 69 8.00 8.17 -2.21
CA ILE A 69 6.82 8.99 -2.56
C ILE A 69 5.80 9.00 -1.42
N THR A 70 5.25 7.83 -1.09
CA THR A 70 4.22 7.66 -0.05
C THR A 70 4.19 6.21 0.45
N GLU A 71 3.50 5.96 1.55
CA GLU A 71 3.20 4.63 2.07
C GLU A 71 1.77 4.49 2.59
N GLY A 72 1.38 3.27 2.92
CA GLY A 72 0.21 2.95 3.69
C GLY A 72 0.41 1.62 4.39
N CYS A 73 -0.33 1.38 5.45
CA CYS A 73 -0.26 0.11 6.16
C CYS A 73 -1.64 -0.36 6.60
N ILE A 74 -1.76 -1.67 6.78
CA ILE A 74 -2.95 -2.29 7.35
C ILE A 74 -2.57 -3.54 8.14
N ARG A 75 -3.19 -3.71 9.30
CA ARG A 75 -3.31 -5.01 9.95
C ARG A 75 -4.54 -5.70 9.36
N ALA A 76 -4.32 -6.82 8.68
CA ALA A 76 -5.27 -7.43 7.76
C ALA A 76 -6.59 -7.86 8.45
N VAL A 77 -6.58 -8.18 9.74
CA VAL A 77 -7.83 -8.47 10.47
C VAL A 77 -8.79 -7.28 10.57
N HIS A 78 -8.31 -6.06 10.36
CA HIS A 78 -9.16 -4.86 10.24
C HIS A 78 -9.69 -4.64 8.82
N ARG A 79 -9.69 -5.66 7.96
CA ARG A 79 -10.20 -5.53 6.57
C ARG A 79 -11.66 -5.11 6.47
N ALA A 80 -12.47 -5.39 7.49
CA ALA A 80 -13.89 -5.05 7.52
C ALA A 80 -14.11 -3.56 7.25
N SER A 81 -14.72 -3.25 6.10
CA SER A 81 -15.09 -1.89 5.71
C SER A 81 -16.60 -1.72 5.90
N THR A 82 -17.01 -0.61 6.51
CA THR A 82 -18.42 -0.27 6.70
C THR A 82 -19.12 0.15 5.41
N ASN A 83 -18.36 0.40 4.34
CA ASN A 83 -18.86 0.71 2.99
C ASN A 83 -19.37 -0.52 2.21
N ASN A 84 -19.40 -1.71 2.81
CA ASN A 84 -20.00 -2.91 2.19
C ASN A 84 -21.53 -2.81 2.02
N ASN A 85 -22.17 -1.79 2.61
CA ASN A 85 -23.55 -1.42 2.33
C ASN A 85 -23.59 -0.34 1.22
N ASN A 86 -23.92 -0.79 0.01
CA ASN A 86 -23.95 -0.12 -1.30
C ASN A 86 -24.62 1.28 -1.47
N ASN A 87 -24.75 2.14 -0.45
CA ASN A 87 -25.62 3.33 -0.55
C ASN A 87 -24.94 4.69 -0.33
N ASN A 88 -23.63 4.78 -0.08
CA ASN A 88 -22.93 6.08 -0.04
C ASN A 88 -21.50 5.95 -0.59
N LYS A 89 -21.39 5.82 -1.93
CA LYS A 89 -20.10 6.10 -2.59
C LYS A 89 -19.88 7.60 -2.51
N THR A 90 -18.96 8.05 -1.68
CA THR A 90 -18.44 9.42 -1.79
C THR A 90 -17.78 9.56 -3.17
N THR A 91 -18.43 10.30 -4.07
CA THR A 91 -18.10 10.38 -5.50
C THR A 91 -17.10 11.50 -5.86
N HIS A 92 -16.62 12.28 -4.89
CA HIS A 92 -15.70 13.38 -5.19
C HIS A 92 -14.22 12.97 -5.14
N VAL A 93 -13.42 13.56 -6.05
CA VAL A 93 -11.96 13.46 -6.06
C VAL A 93 -11.42 14.00 -4.72
N GLY A 94 -10.66 13.19 -3.98
CA GLY A 94 -10.13 13.56 -2.65
C GLY A 94 -10.90 13.00 -1.45
N ALA A 95 -11.92 12.15 -1.66
CA ALA A 95 -12.60 11.44 -0.59
C ALA A 95 -11.62 10.52 0.17
N PHE A 96 -11.23 10.90 1.38
CA PHE A 96 -10.36 10.11 2.27
C PHE A 96 -11.14 9.02 3.03
N ASP A 97 -12.46 8.98 2.89
CA ASP A 97 -13.43 8.12 3.57
C ASP A 97 -13.96 6.96 2.70
N THR A 98 -13.34 6.71 1.54
CA THR A 98 -13.78 5.63 0.64
C THR A 98 -13.62 4.24 1.26
N ILE A 99 -12.82 4.10 2.32
CA ILE A 99 -12.72 2.87 3.11
C ILE A 99 -12.83 3.19 4.61
N GLU A 100 -14.06 3.21 5.13
CA GLU A 100 -14.32 3.44 6.55
C GLU A 100 -14.20 2.17 7.38
N ARG A 101 -13.46 2.25 8.48
CA ARG A 101 -13.20 1.14 9.41
C ARG A 101 -13.41 1.56 10.86
N SER A 102 -13.96 0.67 11.66
CA SER A 102 -14.12 0.92 13.10
C SER A 102 -12.81 0.77 13.88
N TYR A 103 -11.90 -0.09 13.40
CA TYR A 103 -10.70 -0.55 14.11
C TYR A 103 -10.96 -1.18 15.49
N LEU A 104 -12.22 -1.51 15.81
CA LEU A 104 -12.57 -2.12 17.07
C LEU A 104 -12.19 -3.61 17.06
N MET A 105 -11.74 -4.13 18.22
CA MET A 105 -11.41 -5.55 18.37
C MET A 105 -12.60 -6.46 18.03
N ARG A 106 -13.82 -6.07 18.40
CA ARG A 106 -15.05 -6.83 18.14
C ARG A 106 -15.39 -6.98 16.65
N ASP A 107 -14.84 -6.09 15.81
CA ASP A 107 -15.09 -6.06 14.37
C ASP A 107 -13.90 -6.65 13.58
N MET A 108 -12.88 -7.18 14.27
CA MET A 108 -11.76 -7.87 13.63
C MET A 108 -12.27 -9.16 12.98
N LEU A 109 -11.87 -9.38 11.74
CA LEU A 109 -12.16 -10.60 10.98
C LEU A 109 -10.86 -11.35 10.73
N ALA A 110 -10.74 -12.59 11.21
CA ALA A 110 -9.61 -13.45 10.87
C ALA A 110 -9.48 -13.60 9.34
N LEU A 111 -8.26 -13.68 8.84
CA LEU A 111 -8.01 -14.08 7.46
C LEU A 111 -8.18 -15.60 7.36
N GLU A 112 -8.80 -16.02 6.26
CA GLU A 112 -9.03 -17.44 5.95
C GLU A 112 -8.09 -17.83 4.80
N ASP A 113 -8.58 -18.54 3.78
CA ASP A 113 -7.86 -18.78 2.53
C ASP A 113 -7.63 -17.45 1.77
N TRP A 114 -7.87 -17.43 0.46
CA TRP A 114 -7.70 -16.23 -0.35
C TRP A 114 -8.66 -15.13 0.09
N THR A 115 -8.14 -14.15 0.83
CA THR A 115 -8.90 -13.07 1.44
C THR A 115 -8.48 -11.73 0.85
N THR A 116 -9.45 -10.94 0.39
CA THR A 116 -9.18 -9.59 -0.12
C THR A 116 -9.12 -8.58 1.02
N VAL A 117 -8.10 -7.74 1.00
CA VAL A 117 -7.87 -6.65 1.95
C VAL A 117 -7.64 -5.38 1.16
N GLU A 118 -8.45 -4.37 1.46
CA GLU A 118 -8.33 -3.05 0.81
C GLU A 118 -7.73 -2.03 1.78
N PHE A 119 -6.96 -1.07 1.31
CA PHE A 119 -6.46 0.03 2.15
C PHE A 119 -5.96 1.17 1.27
N SER A 120 -5.61 2.28 1.91
CA SER A 120 -5.16 3.50 1.26
C SER A 120 -3.72 3.83 1.64
N LEU A 121 -2.99 4.42 0.69
CA LEU A 121 -1.72 5.09 0.98
C LEU A 121 -1.99 6.55 1.37
N GLU A 122 -1.06 7.17 2.11
CA GLU A 122 -1.13 8.58 2.46
C GLU A 122 -1.20 9.46 1.19
N PRO A 123 -2.01 10.53 1.20
CA PRO A 123 -2.19 11.38 0.05
C PRO A 123 -0.90 12.11 -0.32
N VAL A 124 -0.64 12.25 -1.62
CA VAL A 124 0.57 12.90 -2.12
C VAL A 124 0.26 13.83 -3.30
N ALA A 125 1.13 14.81 -3.53
CA ALA A 125 1.26 15.52 -4.81
C ALA A 125 2.72 15.38 -5.28
N TYR A 126 2.99 14.45 -6.20
CA TYR A 126 4.35 14.08 -6.62
C TYR A 126 4.45 13.93 -8.13
N LEU A 127 5.50 14.51 -8.73
CA LEU A 127 5.80 14.34 -10.16
C LEU A 127 6.82 13.22 -10.36
N VAL A 128 6.43 12.15 -11.05
CA VAL A 128 7.34 11.12 -11.55
C VAL A 128 7.80 11.53 -12.94
N PRO A 129 9.07 11.91 -13.15
CA PRO A 129 9.54 12.39 -14.44
C PRO A 129 9.53 11.30 -15.52
N LYS A 130 9.41 11.72 -16.77
CA LYS A 130 9.71 10.89 -17.95
C LYS A 130 11.08 10.22 -17.80
N GLY A 131 11.15 8.95 -18.19
CA GLY A 131 12.35 8.12 -18.10
C GLY A 131 12.58 7.49 -16.72
N ASN A 132 11.89 7.97 -15.68
CA ASN A 132 11.92 7.30 -14.38
C ASN A 132 10.94 6.12 -14.33
N VAL A 133 11.06 5.31 -13.28
CA VAL A 133 10.24 4.12 -13.04
C VAL A 133 9.43 4.33 -11.76
N LEU A 134 8.11 4.22 -11.85
CA LEU A 134 7.25 4.14 -10.68
C LEU A 134 7.28 2.71 -10.14
N ARG A 135 7.53 2.57 -8.85
CA ARG A 135 7.61 1.29 -8.17
C ARG A 135 6.59 1.21 -7.04
N PHE A 136 5.93 0.06 -6.93
CA PHE A 136 5.03 -0.31 -5.86
C PHE A 136 5.59 -1.54 -5.14
N SER A 137 5.87 -1.43 -3.85
CA SER A 137 6.38 -2.54 -3.04
C SER A 137 5.43 -2.89 -1.92
N LEU A 138 5.33 -4.18 -1.64
CA LEU A 138 4.65 -4.75 -0.49
C LEU A 138 5.70 -5.39 0.43
N ALA A 139 5.64 -5.03 1.70
CA ALA A 139 6.49 -5.57 2.75
C ALA A 139 5.65 -6.05 3.94
N GLY A 140 6.25 -6.92 4.75
CA GLY A 140 5.75 -7.20 6.10
C GLY A 140 5.96 -5.99 7.01
N ALA A 141 5.74 -6.19 8.31
CA ALA A 141 5.88 -5.11 9.26
C ALA A 141 7.30 -4.59 9.46
N ASP A 142 7.40 -3.27 9.61
CA ASP A 142 8.58 -2.58 10.11
C ASP A 142 8.70 -2.81 11.62
N THR A 143 9.59 -3.71 12.03
CA THR A 143 9.77 -4.11 13.43
C THR A 143 10.30 -3.00 14.34
N ASP A 144 10.92 -1.97 13.77
CA ASP A 144 11.44 -0.84 14.55
C ASP A 144 10.32 0.13 14.95
N ASN A 145 9.23 0.14 14.17
CA ASN A 145 8.11 1.06 14.34
C ASN A 145 6.80 0.38 14.76
N TYR A 146 6.70 -0.95 14.68
CA TYR A 146 5.48 -1.71 14.96
C TYR A 146 5.70 -2.80 16.01
N TYR A 147 4.86 -2.76 17.04
CA TYR A 147 4.79 -3.82 18.05
C TYR A 147 4.00 -5.01 17.50
N LEU A 148 4.72 -6.09 17.17
CA LEU A 148 4.15 -7.31 16.58
C LEU A 148 3.93 -8.42 17.60
N GLU A 149 4.60 -8.36 18.75
CA GLU A 149 4.63 -9.44 19.75
C GLU A 149 3.25 -9.79 20.34
N ASN A 150 2.30 -8.84 20.28
CA ASN A 150 0.94 -9.01 20.79
C ASN A 150 -0.05 -9.49 19.71
N ILE A 151 0.38 -9.70 18.46
CA ILE A 151 -0.48 -10.15 17.38
C ILE A 151 -0.55 -11.69 17.39
N LYS A 152 -1.64 -12.22 17.95
CA LYS A 152 -1.93 -13.66 17.89
C LYS A 152 -2.17 -14.09 16.44
N GLY A 153 -1.57 -15.21 16.04
CA GLY A 153 -1.75 -15.76 14.70
C GLY A 153 -1.08 -14.94 13.59
N LEU A 154 -0.06 -14.12 13.93
CA LEU A 154 0.72 -13.35 12.97
C LEU A 154 1.41 -14.27 11.96
N ALA A 155 1.17 -14.03 10.68
CA ALA A 155 1.82 -14.73 9.60
C ALA A 155 3.31 -14.37 9.53
N GLN A 156 4.15 -15.39 9.34
CA GLN A 156 5.58 -15.22 9.06
C GLN A 156 5.84 -15.03 7.56
N SER A 157 4.91 -15.48 6.72
CA SER A 157 4.92 -15.23 5.28
C SER A 157 3.50 -15.21 4.73
N TRP A 158 3.35 -14.52 3.61
CA TRP A 158 2.09 -14.43 2.87
C TRP A 158 2.37 -14.43 1.38
N ARG A 159 1.36 -14.78 0.60
CA ARG A 159 1.35 -14.73 -0.86
C ARG A 159 0.25 -13.80 -1.31
N ILE A 160 0.43 -13.19 -2.47
CA ILE A 160 -0.65 -12.47 -3.15
C ILE A 160 -1.05 -13.20 -4.42
N ASP A 161 -2.32 -13.09 -4.78
CA ASP A 161 -2.78 -13.37 -6.13
C ASP A 161 -2.77 -12.08 -6.95
N ALA A 162 -1.75 -11.90 -7.78
CA ALA A 162 -1.58 -10.71 -8.60
C ALA A 162 -2.68 -10.54 -9.66
N SER A 163 -3.40 -11.61 -10.03
CA SER A 163 -4.53 -11.52 -10.97
C SER A 163 -5.81 -10.99 -10.33
N ARG A 164 -5.88 -11.03 -9.00
CA ARG A 164 -7.00 -10.54 -8.16
C ARG A 164 -6.56 -9.42 -7.21
N SER A 165 -5.44 -8.77 -7.52
CA SER A 165 -4.92 -7.64 -6.74
C SER A 165 -4.67 -6.48 -7.67
N GLU A 166 -5.03 -5.27 -7.23
CA GLU A 166 -4.97 -4.09 -8.06
C GLU A 166 -4.74 -2.81 -7.26
N LEU A 167 -4.14 -1.82 -7.93
CA LEU A 167 -4.22 -0.43 -7.50
C LEU A 167 -5.52 0.15 -8.05
N LEU A 168 -6.62 -0.05 -7.31
CA LEU A 168 -7.99 0.40 -7.66
C LEU A 168 -8.03 1.85 -8.13
N LYS A 169 -7.19 2.69 -7.54
CA LYS A 169 -7.07 4.10 -7.91
C LYS A 169 -5.63 4.55 -7.73
N LEU A 170 -4.95 4.81 -8.84
CA LEU A 170 -3.70 5.55 -8.90
C LEU A 170 -4.00 6.88 -9.59
N ASN A 171 -4.12 7.97 -8.82
CA ASN A 171 -4.59 9.27 -9.34
C ASN A 171 -3.51 9.96 -10.19
N ILE A 172 -3.33 9.46 -11.41
CA ILE A 172 -2.39 10.00 -12.38
C ILE A 172 -3.06 11.12 -13.16
N VAL A 173 -2.46 12.29 -13.12
CA VAL A 173 -2.72 13.40 -14.04
C VAL A 173 -1.54 13.45 -15.00
N MET A 174 -1.80 13.26 -16.30
CA MET A 174 -0.79 13.34 -17.35
C MET A 174 -0.84 14.74 -17.95
N SER A 175 0.31 15.40 -18.08
CA SER A 175 0.40 16.64 -18.87
C SER A 175 0.27 16.29 -20.35
N SER A 176 -0.63 17.00 -21.04
CA SER A 176 -0.80 16.97 -22.50
C SER A 176 0.43 17.48 -23.24
#